data_AF-A0A4Q0MDV3-F1
#
_entry.id   AF-A0A4Q0MDV3-F1
#
_cell.length_a   1.000
_cell.length_b   1.000
_cell.length_c   1.000
_cell.angle_alpha   90.00
_cell.angle_beta   90.00
_cell.angle_gamma   90.00
#
_symmetry.space_group_name_H-M   'P 1'
#
loop_
_entity.id
_entity.type
_entity.pdbx_description
1 polymer ?
#
loop_
_entity_poly.entity_id
_entity_poly.type
_entity_poly.pdbx_seq_one_letter_code
_entity_poly.pdbx_strand_id
1 'polypeptide(L)'
;MAKVTEQDVITFLRDKISTLTAELKKTQAALDAFSGKATPVTANKPAVVESPEPVKSRRGRKPAPRKEVLKPLDVPEEFDSNGKLDSKIAFILSKNGALFNTEIIERLKELEPEKDADKLSKAVMVKLSALHKANRIRGEKEGRKFKYQL
;
A
#
# COMPACT_ATOMS: atom_id res chain seq x y z
N MET A 1 -33.94 -10.97 31.97
CA MET A 1 -32.78 -10.09 31.71
C MET A 1 -31.58 -10.68 32.44
N ALA A 2 -30.53 -11.07 31.73
CA ALA A 2 -29.35 -11.68 32.34
C ALA A 2 -28.61 -10.64 33.19
N LYS A 3 -28.38 -10.95 34.47
CA LYS A 3 -27.61 -10.09 35.37
C LYS A 3 -26.14 -10.35 35.10
N VAL A 4 -25.51 -9.46 34.33
CA VAL A 4 -24.06 -9.47 34.16
C VAL A 4 -23.44 -9.25 35.54
N THR A 5 -22.59 -10.17 35.98
CA THR A 5 -21.93 -10.09 37.28
C THR A 5 -20.60 -9.35 37.16
N GLU A 6 -20.09 -8.80 38.25
CA GLU A 6 -18.76 -8.18 38.29
C GLU A 6 -17.67 -9.17 37.84
N GLN A 7 -17.86 -10.46 38.13
CA GLN A 7 -16.95 -11.52 37.72
C GLN A 7 -16.91 -11.70 36.19
N ASP A 8 -18.04 -11.53 35.50
CA ASP A 8 -18.09 -11.58 34.04
C ASP A 8 -17.33 -10.40 33.43
N VAL A 9 -17.45 -9.22 34.04
CA VAL A 9 -16.71 -8.01 33.62
C VAL A 9 -15.20 -8.21 33.80
N ILE A 10 -14.78 -8.76 34.94
CA ILE A 10 -13.36 -9.05 35.20
C ILE A 10 -12.81 -10.05 34.18
N THR A 11 -13.57 -11.11 33.88
CA THR A 11 -13.15 -12.14 32.92
C THR A 11 -13.02 -11.56 31.52
N PHE A 12 -14.02 -10.79 31.07
CA PHE A 12 -13.98 -10.10 29.79
C PHE A 12 -12.78 -9.14 29.68
N LEU A 13 -12.48 -8.37 30.73
CA LEU A 13 -11.34 -7.45 30.72
C LEU A 13 -10.00 -8.21 30.66
N ARG A 14 -9.87 -9.34 31.37
CA ARG A 14 -8.67 -10.19 31.29
C ARG A 14 -8.46 -10.79 29.90
N ASP A 15 -9.53 -11.30 29.29
CA ASP A 15 -9.47 -11.83 27.92
C ASP A 15 -9.15 -10.73 26.90
N LYS A 16 -9.65 -9.51 27.14
CA LYS A 16 -9.32 -8.37 26.29
C LYS A 16 -7.86 -7.94 26.44
N ILE A 17 -7.32 -7.94 27.67
CA ILE A 17 -5.90 -7.69 27.92
C ILE A 17 -5.04 -8.75 27.22
N SER A 18 -5.38 -10.03 27.35
CA SER A 18 -4.61 -11.12 26.74
C SER A 18 -4.58 -10.99 25.20
N THR A 19 -5.73 -10.68 24.59
CA THR A 19 -5.85 -10.45 23.15
C THR A 19 -4.99 -9.28 22.69
N LEU A 20 -5.06 -8.13 23.37
CA LEU A 20 -4.27 -6.95 23.05
C LEU A 20 -2.77 -7.20 23.18
N THR A 21 -2.32 -7.94 24.19
CA THR A 21 -0.90 -8.29 24.34
C THR A 21 -0.41 -9.22 23.22
N ALA A 22 -1.27 -10.13 22.73
CA ALA A 22 -0.93 -10.99 21.60
C ALA A 22 -0.80 -10.20 20.29
N GLU A 23 -1.67 -9.21 20.09
CA GLU A 23 -1.58 -8.29 18.96
C GLU A 23 -0.30 -7.44 19.02
N LEU A 24 0.02 -6.87 20.17
CA LEU A 24 1.26 -6.10 20.38
C LEU A 24 2.51 -6.93 20.08
N LYS A 25 2.53 -8.21 20.49
CA LYS A 25 3.66 -9.10 20.16
C LYS A 25 3.80 -9.34 18.66
N LYS A 26 2.68 -9.49 17.93
CA LYS A 26 2.71 -9.66 16.47
C LYS A 26 3.21 -8.40 15.76
N THR A 27 2.72 -7.22 16.17
CA THR A 27 3.18 -5.95 15.60
C THR A 27 4.64 -5.69 15.92
N GLN A 28 5.10 -6.02 17.14
CA GLN A 28 6.50 -5.90 17.52
C GLN A 28 7.39 -6.83 16.68
N ALA A 29 6.99 -8.10 16.49
CA ALA A 29 7.74 -9.03 15.66
C ALA A 29 7.84 -8.58 14.20
N ALA A 30 6.77 -7.98 13.65
CA ALA A 30 6.80 -7.38 12.32
C ALA A 30 7.74 -6.17 12.27
N LEU A 31 7.71 -5.30 13.28
CA LEU A 31 8.60 -4.15 13.40
C LEU A 31 10.06 -4.59 13.47
N ASP A 32 10.39 -5.57 14.31
CA ASP A 32 11.75 -6.10 14.45
C ASP A 32 12.28 -6.72 13.14
N ALA A 33 11.39 -7.35 12.36
CA ALA A 33 11.71 -7.84 11.02
C ALA A 33 12.01 -6.70 10.03
N PHE A 34 11.28 -5.58 10.09
CA PHE A 34 11.54 -4.40 9.27
C PHE A 34 12.77 -3.61 9.72
N SER A 35 13.05 -3.58 11.03
CA SER A 35 14.20 -2.83 11.58
C SER A 35 15.52 -3.59 11.51
N GLY A 36 15.53 -4.80 10.92
CA GLY A 36 16.74 -5.62 10.82
C GLY A 36 17.29 -6.09 12.17
N LYS A 37 16.50 -5.98 13.25
CA LYS A 37 16.85 -6.45 14.60
C LYS A 37 16.36 -7.88 14.85
N ALA A 38 16.12 -8.64 13.78
CA ALA A 38 15.69 -10.03 13.89
C ALA A 38 16.79 -10.85 14.58
N THR A 39 16.63 -11.08 15.89
CA THR A 39 17.34 -12.14 16.58
C THR A 39 16.91 -13.47 15.94
N PRO A 40 17.84 -14.27 15.40
CA PRO A 40 17.50 -15.54 14.80
C PRO A 40 17.10 -16.49 15.92
N VAL A 41 15.81 -16.77 16.05
CA VAL A 41 15.37 -17.90 16.86
C VAL A 41 15.69 -19.16 16.06
N THR A 42 16.79 -19.79 16.45
CA THR A 42 17.27 -21.10 16.06
C THR A 42 16.12 -22.13 16.14
N ALA A 43 15.69 -22.66 15.00
CA ALA A 43 14.88 -23.87 14.95
C ALA A 43 15.63 -24.90 14.10
N ASN A 44 16.23 -25.84 14.83
CA ASN A 44 16.94 -27.02 14.33
C ASN A 44 16.11 -27.83 13.30
N LYS A 45 16.83 -28.30 12.27
CA LYS A 45 16.49 -29.45 11.40
C LYS A 45 16.57 -30.76 12.23
N PRO A 46 15.97 -31.91 11.82
CA PRO A 46 16.32 -32.60 10.56
C PRO A 46 15.17 -33.30 9.79
N ALA A 47 15.57 -33.76 8.61
CA ALA A 47 14.87 -34.41 7.48
C ALA A 47 13.91 -35.57 7.79
N VAL A 48 12.83 -35.67 6.98
CA VAL A 48 12.34 -36.93 6.37
C VAL A 48 11.77 -36.65 4.98
N VAL A 49 12.09 -37.57 4.08
CA VAL A 49 11.83 -37.68 2.64
C VAL A 49 10.37 -38.04 2.37
N GLU A 50 9.69 -37.35 1.45
CA GLU A 50 8.77 -38.02 0.53
C GLU A 50 8.57 -37.21 -0.75
N SER A 51 8.82 -37.89 -1.86
CA SER A 51 8.83 -37.37 -3.23
C SER A 51 7.40 -37.30 -3.75
N PRO A 52 6.92 -36.17 -4.30
CA PRO A 52 5.77 -36.18 -5.19
C PRO A 52 6.21 -36.02 -6.64
N GLU A 53 5.65 -36.89 -7.47
CA GLU A 53 5.80 -37.07 -8.90
C GLU A 53 5.88 -35.77 -9.72
N PRO A 54 6.64 -35.74 -10.84
CA PRO A 54 6.78 -34.56 -11.68
C PRO A 54 5.49 -34.25 -12.44
N VAL A 55 4.71 -33.32 -11.90
CA VAL A 55 3.54 -32.75 -12.57
C VAL A 55 3.99 -32.01 -13.83
N LYS A 56 3.48 -32.46 -14.97
CA LYS A 56 3.71 -31.92 -16.32
C LYS A 56 3.78 -30.39 -16.34
N SER A 57 4.94 -29.87 -16.75
CA SER A 57 5.19 -28.45 -16.90
C SER A 57 4.21 -27.83 -17.91
N ARG A 58 3.31 -26.98 -17.42
CA ARG A 58 2.48 -26.13 -18.28
C ARG A 58 3.39 -25.16 -19.02
N ARG A 59 3.22 -25.13 -20.34
CA ARG A 59 3.92 -24.28 -21.32
C ARG A 59 4.16 -22.86 -20.80
N GLY A 60 5.39 -22.41 -20.97
CA GLY A 60 5.95 -21.22 -20.34
C GLY A 60 5.15 -19.95 -20.59
N ARG A 61 4.68 -19.35 -19.50
CA ARG A 61 4.58 -17.90 -19.43
C ARG A 61 5.99 -17.37 -19.24
N LYS A 62 6.48 -16.63 -20.24
CA LYS A 62 7.71 -15.85 -20.13
C LYS A 62 7.66 -15.05 -18.81
N PRO A 63 8.71 -15.07 -17.98
CA PRO A 63 8.76 -14.20 -16.81
C PRO A 63 8.62 -12.76 -17.29
N ALA A 64 7.69 -12.03 -16.69
CA ALA A 64 7.53 -10.61 -16.96
C ALA A 64 8.89 -9.92 -16.70
N PRO A 65 9.35 -9.02 -17.60
CA PRO A 65 10.60 -8.31 -17.38
C PRO A 65 10.50 -7.56 -16.04
N ARG A 66 11.51 -7.77 -15.18
CA ARG A 66 11.67 -7.00 -13.95
C ARG A 66 11.76 -5.54 -14.36
N LYS A 67 10.71 -4.78 -14.08
CA LYS A 67 10.68 -3.34 -14.38
C LYS A 67 11.78 -2.68 -13.59
N GLU A 68 12.83 -2.30 -14.31
CA GLU A 68 13.84 -1.38 -13.83
C GLU A 68 13.13 -0.17 -13.22
N VAL A 69 13.53 0.18 -12.00
CA VAL A 69 13.06 1.36 -11.29
C VAL A 69 13.59 2.56 -12.07
N LEU A 70 12.81 3.02 -13.05
CA LEU A 70 13.14 4.21 -13.81
C LEU A 70 13.01 5.43 -12.91
N LYS A 71 13.95 6.36 -13.11
CA LYS A 71 14.20 7.63 -12.41
C LYS A 71 12.98 8.24 -11.70
N PRO A 72 13.17 8.79 -10.48
CA PRO A 72 12.14 9.56 -9.80
C PRO A 72 11.60 10.64 -10.73
N LEU A 73 10.29 10.90 -10.64
CA LEU A 73 9.63 11.95 -11.41
C LEU A 73 10.38 13.28 -11.22
N ASP A 74 10.66 13.97 -12.33
CA ASP A 74 10.93 15.40 -12.29
C ASP A 74 9.69 16.04 -11.70
N VAL A 75 9.82 16.60 -10.50
CA VAL A 75 8.78 17.38 -9.84
C VAL A 75 9.01 18.82 -10.27
N PRO A 76 8.19 19.39 -11.17
CA PRO A 76 8.32 20.80 -11.51
C PRO A 76 7.87 21.62 -10.28
N GLU A 77 8.64 22.64 -9.92
CA GLU A 77 8.28 23.57 -8.84
C GLU A 77 7.09 24.46 -9.21
N GLU A 78 6.75 24.54 -10.50
CA GLU A 78 5.69 25.38 -11.04
C GLU A 78 4.57 24.57 -11.71
N PHE A 79 3.33 25.00 -11.48
CA PHE A 79 2.15 24.38 -12.08
C PHE A 79 1.96 24.85 -13.53
N ASP A 80 2.23 23.97 -14.50
CA ASP A 80 1.94 24.23 -15.91
C ASP A 80 0.53 23.74 -16.27
N SER A 81 -0.38 24.69 -16.54
CA SER A 81 -1.77 24.42 -16.98
C SER A 81 -1.85 23.76 -18.36
N ASN A 82 -0.84 23.91 -19.22
CA ASN A 82 -0.73 23.19 -20.49
C ASN A 82 0.13 21.93 -20.40
N GLY A 83 0.74 21.68 -19.24
CA GLY A 83 1.62 20.57 -19.00
C GLY A 83 0.92 19.20 -19.03
N LYS A 84 1.74 18.15 -19.14
CA LYS A 84 1.28 16.76 -19.04
C LYS A 84 0.59 16.51 -17.70
N LEU A 85 -0.49 15.74 -17.69
CA LEU A 85 -1.21 15.35 -16.45
C LEU A 85 -0.27 14.72 -15.41
N ASP A 86 0.76 14.00 -15.85
CA ASP A 86 1.73 13.34 -14.97
C ASP A 86 2.49 14.38 -14.13
N SER A 87 2.87 15.52 -14.73
CA SER A 87 3.54 16.64 -14.06
C SER A 87 2.62 17.34 -13.07
N LYS A 88 1.34 17.51 -13.41
CA LYS A 88 0.32 18.11 -12.53
C LYS A 88 0.06 17.24 -11.30
N ILE A 89 -0.06 15.94 -11.50
CA ILE A 89 -0.21 14.97 -10.40
C ILE A 89 1.03 14.98 -9.51
N ALA A 90 2.24 15.00 -10.09
CA ALA A 90 3.48 15.08 -9.33
C ALA A 90 3.57 16.37 -8.50
N PHE A 91 3.18 17.53 -9.06
CA PHE A 91 3.12 18.80 -8.34
C PHE A 91 2.16 18.73 -7.14
N ILE A 92 0.95 18.20 -7.35
CA ILE A 92 -0.05 18.04 -6.27
C ILE A 92 0.46 17.12 -5.17
N LEU A 93 1.07 15.99 -5.53
CA LEU A 93 1.65 15.04 -4.57
C LEU A 93 2.87 15.63 -3.84
N SER A 94 3.65 16.49 -4.48
CA SER A 94 4.79 17.15 -3.84
C SER A 94 4.35 18.20 -2.83
N LYS A 95 3.32 19.00 -3.17
CA LYS A 95 2.84 20.09 -2.31
C LYS A 95 2.03 19.58 -1.11
N ASN A 96 1.25 18.52 -1.30
CA ASN A 96 0.29 18.03 -0.31
C ASN A 96 0.69 16.70 0.33
N GLY A 97 1.70 16.01 -0.21
CA GLY A 97 2.15 14.71 0.27
C GLY A 97 1.25 13.55 -0.17
N ALA A 98 1.04 12.60 0.73
CA ALA A 98 0.30 11.38 0.45
C ALA A 98 -1.22 11.64 0.35
N LEU A 99 -1.80 11.52 -0.84
CA LEU A 99 -3.19 11.85 -1.13
C LEU A 99 -3.98 10.69 -1.74
N PHE A 100 -5.29 10.68 -1.53
CA PHE A 100 -6.19 9.77 -2.22
C PHE A 100 -6.53 10.26 -3.62
N ASN A 101 -6.93 9.34 -4.50
CA ASN A 101 -7.36 9.68 -5.87
C ASN A 101 -8.46 10.77 -5.88
N THR A 102 -9.42 10.72 -4.97
CA THR A 102 -10.48 11.74 -4.86
C THR A 102 -9.94 13.13 -4.55
N GLU A 103 -8.98 13.22 -3.64
CA GLU A 103 -8.35 14.48 -3.23
C GLU A 103 -7.49 15.06 -4.35
N ILE A 104 -6.77 14.21 -5.08
CA ILE A 104 -5.99 14.63 -6.24
C ILE A 104 -6.92 15.22 -7.31
N ILE A 105 -8.07 14.59 -7.56
CA ILE A 105 -9.08 15.08 -8.52
C ILE A 105 -9.67 16.41 -8.05
N GLU A 106 -10.01 16.56 -6.78
CA GLU A 106 -10.55 17.81 -6.22
C GLU A 106 -9.54 18.96 -6.39
N ARG A 107 -8.28 18.74 -6.05
CA ARG A 107 -7.22 19.75 -6.24
C ARG A 107 -6.97 20.08 -7.71
N LEU A 108 -7.04 19.09 -8.60
CA LEU A 108 -6.93 19.35 -10.03
C LEU A 108 -8.13 20.15 -10.56
N LYS A 109 -9.34 19.95 -10.03
CA LYS A 109 -10.53 20.73 -10.38
C LYS A 109 -10.43 22.17 -9.88
N GLU A 110 -9.88 22.40 -8.69
CA GLU A 110 -9.60 23.75 -8.18
C GLU A 110 -8.66 24.53 -9.11
N LEU A 111 -7.67 23.83 -9.68
CA LEU A 111 -6.67 24.44 -10.57
C LEU A 111 -7.14 24.55 -12.03
N GLU A 112 -8.01 23.64 -12.50
CA GLU A 112 -8.56 23.62 -13.86
C GLU A 112 -10.08 23.42 -13.85
N PRO A 113 -10.88 24.43 -13.44
CA PRO A 113 -12.34 24.33 -13.46
C PRO A 113 -12.92 24.25 -14.89
N GLU A 114 -12.11 24.58 -15.91
CA GLU A 114 -12.52 24.64 -17.30
C GLU A 114 -12.62 23.24 -17.98
N LYS A 115 -12.06 22.19 -17.36
CA LYS A 115 -12.09 20.83 -17.92
C LYS A 115 -13.21 19.97 -17.35
N ASP A 116 -13.77 19.11 -18.21
CA ASP A 116 -14.78 18.13 -17.83
C ASP A 116 -14.30 17.22 -16.69
N ALA A 117 -15.00 17.32 -15.55
CA ALA A 117 -14.73 16.55 -14.33
C ALA A 117 -14.62 15.03 -14.57
N ASP A 118 -15.49 14.48 -15.42
CA ASP A 118 -15.55 13.04 -15.68
C ASP A 118 -14.39 12.54 -16.53
N LYS A 119 -13.93 13.36 -17.49
CA LYS A 119 -12.76 13.03 -18.31
C LYS A 119 -11.49 13.14 -17.48
N LEU A 120 -11.41 14.17 -16.63
CA LEU A 120 -10.28 14.39 -15.74
C LEU A 120 -10.14 13.25 -14.72
N SER A 121 -11.23 12.82 -14.07
CA SER A 121 -11.19 11.73 -13.10
C SER A 121 -10.69 10.41 -13.71
N LYS A 122 -11.21 10.04 -14.89
CA LYS A 122 -10.77 8.84 -15.63
C LYS A 122 -9.30 8.95 -16.04
N ALA A 123 -8.89 10.10 -16.57
CA ALA A 123 -7.51 10.33 -16.98
C ALA A 123 -6.55 10.24 -15.79
N VAL A 124 -6.86 10.90 -14.66
CA VAL A 124 -6.07 10.84 -13.42
C VAL A 124 -5.96 9.41 -12.91
N MET A 125 -7.05 8.64 -12.87
CA MET A 125 -7.02 7.25 -12.41
C MET A 125 -6.13 6.36 -13.30
N VAL A 126 -6.22 6.50 -14.62
CA VAL A 126 -5.36 5.78 -15.57
C VAL A 126 -3.90 6.17 -15.38
N LYS A 127 -3.62 7.47 -15.21
CA LYS A 127 -2.26 7.97 -15.01
C LYS A 127 -1.66 7.56 -13.67
N LEU A 128 -2.38 7.66 -12.56
CA LEU A 128 -1.96 7.16 -11.25
C LEU A 128 -1.62 5.67 -11.31
N SER A 129 -2.47 4.88 -11.96
CA SER A 129 -2.21 3.45 -12.16
C SER A 129 -0.95 3.20 -12.99
N ALA A 130 -0.71 3.98 -14.04
CA ALA A 130 0.49 3.89 -14.87
C ALA A 130 1.75 4.30 -14.11
N LEU A 131 1.70 5.40 -13.35
CA LEU A 131 2.81 5.92 -12.53
C LEU A 131 3.17 4.94 -11.41
N HIS A 132 2.17 4.36 -10.74
CA HIS A 132 2.38 3.34 -9.73
C HIS A 132 3.00 2.08 -10.34
N LYS A 133 2.48 1.60 -11.48
CA LYS A 133 3.07 0.48 -12.22
C LYS A 133 4.47 0.78 -12.77
N ALA A 134 4.83 2.05 -12.91
CA ALA A 134 6.15 2.49 -13.33
C ALA A 134 7.11 2.71 -12.15
N ASN A 135 6.67 2.43 -10.91
CA ASN A 135 7.42 2.69 -9.67
C ASN A 135 7.87 4.15 -9.51
N ARG A 136 7.13 5.09 -10.13
CA ARG A 136 7.41 6.53 -10.04
C ARG A 136 6.72 7.20 -8.86
N ILE A 137 5.66 6.57 -8.36
CA ILE A 137 4.93 6.95 -7.15
C ILE A 137 4.68 5.67 -6.34
N ARG A 138 4.69 5.79 -5.02
CA ARG A 138 4.30 4.71 -4.10
C ARG A 138 2.79 4.75 -3.85
N GLY A 139 2.15 3.60 -3.95
CA GLY A 139 0.74 3.43 -3.64
C GLY A 139 0.59 2.57 -2.40
N GLU A 140 0.05 3.11 -1.32
CA GLU A 140 -0.27 2.37 -0.10
C GLU A 140 -1.77 2.11 -0.02
N LYS A 141 -2.15 0.86 0.23
CA LYS A 141 -3.56 0.49 0.33
C LYS A 141 -4.05 0.75 1.75
N GLU A 142 -4.81 1.83 1.92
CA GLU A 142 -5.43 2.21 3.19
C GLU A 142 -6.91 1.78 3.16
N GLY A 143 -7.18 0.56 3.65
CA GLY A 143 -8.53 -0.03 3.66
C GLY A 143 -9.07 -0.33 2.26
N ARG A 144 -10.13 0.38 1.85
CA ARG A 144 -10.76 0.26 0.52
C ARG A 144 -10.21 1.26 -0.51
N LYS A 145 -9.38 2.21 -0.08
CA LYS A 145 -8.83 3.27 -0.93
C LYS A 145 -7.32 3.07 -1.12
N PHE A 146 -6.79 3.68 -2.17
CA PHE A 146 -5.36 3.75 -2.42
C PHE A 146 -4.89 5.17 -2.18
N LYS A 147 -3.87 5.30 -1.32
CA LYS A 147 -3.16 6.53 -1.05
C LYS A 147 -1.90 6.55 -1.90
N TYR A 148 -1.65 7.64 -2.60
CA TYR A 148 -0.52 7.79 -3.49
C TYR A 148 0.43 8.84 -2.91
N GLN A 149 1.73 8.55 -2.94
CA GLN A 149 2.80 9.45 -2.54
C GLN A 149 3.96 9.35 -3.53
N LEU A 150 4.79 10.38 -3.62
CA LEU A 150 6.04 10.33 -4.38
C LEU A 150 7.05 9.35 -3.72
#